data_AF-A0A2E3HH48-F1
#
_entry.id   AF-A0A2E3HH48-F1
#
_cell.length_a   1.000
_cell.length_b   1.000
_cell.length_c   1.000
_cell.angle_alpha   90.00
_cell.angle_beta   90.00
_cell.angle_gamma   90.00
#
_symmetry.space_group_name_H-M   'P 1'
#
loop_
_entity.id
_entity.type
_entity.pdbx_description
1 polymer ?
#
loop_
_entity_poly.entity_id
_entity_poly.type
_entity_poly.pdbx_seq_one_letter_code
_entity_poly.pdbx_strand_id
1 'polypeptide(L)'
;LIPPACALLGYYPGKQLGFGDREARTLMTDCLAVAKTNRYQASGLSKDLDSGIAAYTGPVLCLRMQDDAFAPRESVHAVSDKFIQAEVEHRVLNAQVLGDKADHFRWARKPEAVTQTIATWLDNL
;
A
#
# COMPACT_ATOMS: atom_id res chain seq x y z
N LEU A 1 -15.11 3.50 5.54
CA LEU A 1 -15.40 4.69 6.36
C LEU A 1 -14.48 4.67 7.58
N ILE A 2 -13.45 5.52 7.61
CA ILE A 2 -12.62 5.70 8.79
C ILE A 2 -13.50 6.38 9.86
N PRO A 3 -13.72 5.77 11.04
CA PRO A 3 -14.65 6.32 12.02
C PRO A 3 -14.26 7.74 12.45
N PRO A 4 -15.23 8.66 12.66
CA PRO A 4 -15.00 10.05 13.08
C PRO A 4 -14.30 10.19 14.44
N ALA A 5 -14.14 9.08 15.19
CA ALA A 5 -13.35 9.00 16.40
C ALA A 5 -11.87 9.43 16.22
N CYS A 6 -11.34 9.38 14.99
CA CYS A 6 -9.96 9.81 14.70
C CYS A 6 -9.74 11.33 14.85
N ALA A 7 -10.80 12.15 14.78
CA ALA A 7 -10.66 13.61 14.87
C ALA A 7 -10.46 14.12 16.30
N LEU A 8 -10.84 13.34 17.33
CA LEU A 8 -10.84 13.75 18.74
C LEU A 8 -9.57 13.38 19.51
N LEU A 9 -8.79 12.38 19.06
CA LEU A 9 -7.67 11.85 19.84
C LEU A 9 -6.28 12.29 19.37
N GLY A 10 -6.14 12.87 18.18
CA GLY A 10 -4.84 13.33 17.69
C GLY A 10 -3.80 12.23 17.44
N TYR A 11 -4.20 10.95 17.50
CA TYR A 11 -3.44 9.77 17.08
C TYR A 11 -4.42 8.69 16.59
N TYR A 12 -3.97 7.81 15.68
CA TYR A 12 -4.74 6.62 15.29
C TYR A 12 -4.38 5.48 16.24
N PRO A 13 -5.34 4.94 17.02
CA PRO A 13 -5.08 3.86 17.96
C PRO A 13 -4.99 2.52 17.22
N GLY A 14 -3.84 2.28 16.58
CA GLY A 14 -3.61 1.11 15.74
C GLY A 14 -3.82 -0.23 16.44
N LYS A 15 -3.52 -0.27 17.74
CA LYS A 15 -3.72 -1.42 18.62
C LYS A 15 -5.21 -1.80 18.84
N GLN A 16 -6.13 -0.86 18.65
CA GLN A 16 -7.58 -1.07 18.85
C GLN A 16 -8.34 -1.28 17.53
N LEU A 17 -7.79 -0.81 16.41
CA LEU A 17 -8.42 -0.88 15.08
C LEU A 17 -7.67 -1.80 14.09
N GLY A 18 -6.56 -2.40 14.52
CA GLY A 18 -5.83 -3.41 13.75
C GLY A 18 -4.90 -2.84 12.68
N PHE A 19 -4.41 -1.60 12.80
CA PHE A 19 -3.45 -0.99 11.87
C PHE A 19 -2.40 -0.13 12.60
N GLY A 20 -1.17 -0.62 12.75
CA GLY A 20 -0.06 0.09 13.43
C GLY A 20 -0.12 0.05 14.97
N ASP A 21 0.75 0.82 15.64
CA ASP A 21 0.80 0.95 17.12
C ASP A 21 0.55 2.41 17.55
N ARG A 22 1.45 3.33 17.15
CA ARG A 22 1.30 4.79 17.29
C ARG A 22 1.72 5.47 16.00
N GLU A 23 0.76 5.70 15.10
CA GLU A 23 1.02 6.44 13.87
C GLU A 23 0.88 7.95 14.12
N ALA A 24 1.78 8.74 13.53
CA ALA A 24 1.72 10.19 13.62
C ALA A 24 0.41 10.72 13.01
N ARG A 25 -0.20 11.72 13.65
CA ARG A 25 -1.45 12.34 13.16
C ARG A 25 -1.37 12.78 11.71
N THR A 26 -0.23 13.38 11.33
CA THR A 26 0.03 13.85 9.98
C THR A 26 0.01 12.69 8.99
N LEU A 27 0.71 11.60 9.27
CA LEU A 27 0.72 10.40 8.42
C LEU A 27 -0.69 9.85 8.20
N MET A 28 -1.49 9.74 9.26
CA MET A 28 -2.86 9.25 9.16
C MET A 28 -3.79 10.22 8.41
N THR A 29 -3.52 11.52 8.50
CA THR A 29 -4.24 12.55 7.73
C THR A 29 -3.91 12.44 6.24
N ASP A 30 -2.63 12.22 5.91
CA ASP A 30 -2.19 12.01 4.54
C ASP A 30 -2.76 10.69 3.97
N CYS A 31 -2.74 9.59 4.76
CA CYS A 31 -3.39 8.34 4.38
C CYS A 31 -4.90 8.52 4.13
N LEU A 32 -5.60 9.29 4.96
CA LEU A 32 -7.02 9.60 4.75
C LEU A 32 -7.23 10.44 3.48
N ALA A 33 -6.35 11.39 3.20
CA ALA A 33 -6.41 12.21 1.99
C ALA A 33 -6.23 11.34 0.74
N VAL A 34 -5.25 10.44 0.73
CA VAL A 34 -5.05 9.46 -0.35
C VAL A 34 -6.27 8.55 -0.48
N ALA A 35 -6.77 7.98 0.62
CA ALA A 35 -7.94 7.10 0.60
C ALA A 35 -9.22 7.78 0.06
N LYS A 36 -9.35 9.10 0.23
CA LYS A 36 -10.49 9.88 -0.27
C LYS A 36 -10.35 10.37 -1.70
N THR A 37 -9.14 10.75 -2.09
CA THR A 37 -8.91 11.52 -3.33
C THR A 37 -8.11 10.76 -4.36
N ASN A 38 -7.45 9.66 -3.94
CA ASN A 38 -6.42 8.97 -4.70
C ASN A 38 -5.40 9.95 -5.28
N ARG A 39 -4.92 10.93 -4.48
CA ARG A 39 -3.84 11.86 -4.87
C ARG A 39 -2.68 11.75 -3.91
N TYR A 40 -1.47 11.57 -4.44
CA TYR A 40 -0.27 11.61 -3.62
C TYR A 40 0.13 13.06 -3.38
N GLN A 41 -0.07 13.53 -2.15
CA GLN A 41 0.32 14.85 -1.69
C GLN A 41 0.87 14.71 -0.27
N ALA A 42 1.87 15.51 0.06
CA ALA A 42 2.43 15.57 1.41
C ALA A 42 2.48 17.02 1.87
N SER A 43 1.99 17.29 3.08
CA SER A 43 2.05 18.64 3.66
C SER A 43 3.50 19.13 3.73
N GLY A 44 3.78 20.30 3.16
CA GLY A 44 5.14 20.87 3.11
C GLY A 44 5.98 20.42 1.91
N LEU A 45 5.44 19.59 1.02
CA LEU A 45 6.07 19.22 -0.23
C LEU A 45 5.32 19.85 -1.41
N SER A 46 5.96 20.80 -2.08
CA SER A 46 5.39 21.48 -3.27
C SER A 46 5.50 20.67 -4.56
N LYS A 47 6.07 19.47 -4.51
CA LYS A 47 6.22 18.60 -5.67
C LYS A 47 4.89 17.92 -6.01
N ASP A 48 4.57 17.90 -7.29
CA ASP A 48 3.50 17.06 -7.81
C ASP A 48 3.98 15.59 -7.90
N LEU A 49 3.64 14.81 -6.86
CA LEU A 49 4.03 13.41 -6.78
C LEU A 49 3.30 12.55 -7.81
N ASP A 50 2.04 12.87 -8.14
CA ASP A 50 1.28 12.10 -9.13
C ASP A 50 1.91 12.27 -10.52
N SER A 51 2.36 13.47 -10.87
CA SER A 51 3.16 13.69 -12.10
C SER A 51 4.47 12.91 -12.10
N GLY A 52 5.14 12.81 -10.95
CA GLY A 52 6.36 12.00 -10.80
C GLY A 52 6.11 10.50 -11.01
N ILE A 53 5.01 9.98 -10.46
CA ILE A 53 4.57 8.59 -10.68
C ILE A 53 4.23 8.35 -12.15
N ALA A 54 3.49 9.27 -12.77
CA ALA A 54 3.09 9.19 -14.17
C ALA A 54 4.29 9.21 -15.14
N ALA A 55 5.36 9.92 -14.79
CA ALA A 55 6.59 10.02 -15.58
C ALA A 55 7.58 8.86 -15.34
N TYR A 56 7.29 7.94 -14.41
CA TYR A 56 8.16 6.80 -14.16
C TYR A 56 8.04 5.78 -15.31
N THR A 57 9.17 5.41 -15.90
CA THR A 57 9.27 4.50 -17.05
C THR A 57 9.91 3.15 -16.72
N GLY A 58 10.34 2.95 -15.47
CA GLY A 58 10.95 1.68 -15.05
C GLY A 58 9.89 0.58 -14.84
N PRO A 59 10.33 -0.66 -14.62
CA PRO A 59 9.42 -1.76 -14.33
C PRO A 59 8.84 -1.63 -12.92
N VAL A 60 7.56 -1.98 -12.76
CA VAL A 60 6.85 -1.91 -11.48
C VAL A 60 6.26 -3.27 -11.15
N LEU A 61 6.65 -3.85 -10.02
CA LEU A 61 5.98 -5.02 -9.44
C LEU A 61 4.97 -4.59 -8.38
N CYS A 62 3.70 -4.94 -8.60
CA CYS A 62 2.61 -4.73 -7.65
C CYS A 62 2.21 -6.06 -7.02
N LEU A 63 2.61 -6.28 -5.77
CA LEU A 63 2.23 -7.46 -4.98
C LEU A 63 1.01 -7.14 -4.11
N ARG A 64 -0.08 -7.89 -4.27
CA ARG A 64 -1.28 -7.80 -3.44
C ARG A 64 -1.48 -9.07 -2.63
N MET A 65 -1.78 -8.94 -1.34
CA MET A 65 -2.19 -10.07 -0.52
C MET A 65 -3.69 -10.33 -0.72
N GLN A 66 -4.07 -11.60 -0.95
CA GLN A 66 -5.42 -11.96 -1.38
C GLN A 66 -6.51 -11.50 -0.40
N ASP A 67 -6.25 -11.62 0.91
CA ASP A 67 -7.19 -11.43 2.01
C ASP A 67 -6.97 -10.08 2.74
N ASP A 68 -6.30 -9.14 2.09
CA ASP A 68 -6.00 -7.81 2.63
C ASP A 68 -7.19 -6.85 2.50
N ALA A 69 -7.81 -6.53 3.64
CA ALA A 69 -8.91 -5.58 3.73
C ALA A 69 -8.46 -4.11 3.72
N PHE A 70 -7.18 -3.83 3.98
CA PHE A 70 -6.60 -2.47 3.97
C PHE A 70 -6.12 -2.07 2.57
N ALA A 71 -5.73 -3.05 1.76
CA ALA A 71 -5.37 -2.86 0.35
C ALA A 71 -6.24 -3.73 -0.57
N PRO A 72 -7.56 -3.46 -0.66
CA PRO A 72 -8.43 -4.20 -1.57
C PRO A 72 -8.01 -4.01 -3.02
N ARG A 73 -8.39 -4.97 -3.88
CA ARG A 73 -8.00 -5.04 -5.30
C ARG A 73 -8.18 -3.71 -6.02
N GLU A 74 -9.32 -3.07 -5.84
CA GLU A 74 -9.70 -1.81 -6.47
C GLU A 74 -8.81 -0.65 -6.02
N SER A 75 -8.45 -0.61 -4.73
CA SER A 75 -7.54 0.43 -4.20
C SER A 75 -6.12 0.26 -4.73
N VAL A 76 -5.66 -0.99 -4.85
CA VAL A 76 -4.34 -1.29 -5.39
C VAL A 76 -4.27 -0.91 -6.88
N HIS A 77 -5.30 -1.25 -7.66
CA HIS A 77 -5.39 -0.82 -9.06
C HIS A 77 -5.46 0.70 -9.20
N ALA A 78 -6.29 1.38 -8.40
CA ALA A 78 -6.39 2.84 -8.47
C ALA A 78 -5.04 3.55 -8.24
N VAL A 79 -4.14 2.97 -7.45
CA VAL A 79 -2.78 3.48 -7.26
C VAL A 79 -1.86 3.08 -8.42
N SER A 80 -1.87 1.80 -8.82
CA SER A 80 -0.98 1.31 -9.86
C SER A 80 -1.28 1.91 -11.23
N ASP A 81 -2.54 2.24 -11.52
CA ASP A 81 -2.98 2.83 -12.79
C ASP A 81 -2.40 4.24 -13.01
N LYS A 82 -1.81 4.85 -11.98
CA LYS A 82 -1.07 6.12 -12.11
C LYS A 82 0.28 5.96 -12.82
N PHE A 83 0.85 4.76 -12.86
CA PHE A 83 2.12 4.46 -13.53
C PHE A 83 1.94 4.35 -15.05
N ILE A 84 1.42 5.40 -15.68
CA ILE A 84 0.96 5.38 -17.08
C ILE A 84 2.08 5.18 -18.12
N GLN A 85 3.34 5.39 -17.75
CA GLN A 85 4.50 5.20 -18.62
C GLN A 85 5.34 3.97 -18.28
N ALA A 86 4.94 3.20 -17.27
CA ALA A 86 5.69 2.04 -16.79
C ALA A 86 5.00 0.73 -17.16
N GLU A 87 5.79 -0.33 -17.24
CA GLU A 87 5.28 -1.70 -17.31
C GLU A 87 4.97 -2.19 -15.89
N VAL A 88 3.67 -2.35 -15.60
CA VAL A 88 3.21 -2.78 -14.28
C VAL A 88 2.83 -4.25 -14.30
N GLU A 89 3.58 -5.07 -13.56
CA GLU A 89 3.24 -6.46 -13.32
C GLU A 89 2.46 -6.59 -12.01
N HIS A 90 1.26 -7.17 -12.07
CA HIS A 90 0.45 -7.48 -10.90
C HIS A 90 0.58 -8.95 -10.51
N ARG A 91 0.90 -9.22 -9.24
CA ARG A 91 0.81 -10.58 -8.66
C ARG A 91 -0.03 -10.57 -7.39
N VAL A 92 -0.81 -11.65 -7.22
CA VAL A 92 -1.59 -11.87 -6.01
C VAL A 92 -0.97 -13.03 -5.24
N LEU A 93 -0.64 -12.79 -3.97
CA LEU A 93 -0.15 -13.83 -3.07
C LEU A 93 -1.31 -14.31 -2.19
N ASN A 94 -1.54 -15.61 -2.16
CA ASN A 94 -2.58 -16.25 -1.38
C ASN A 94 -1.98 -17.04 -0.21
N ALA A 95 -2.85 -17.59 0.64
CA ALA A 95 -2.40 -18.30 1.83
C ALA A 95 -1.56 -19.56 1.54
N GLN A 96 -1.77 -20.19 0.38
CA GLN A 96 -0.98 -21.35 -0.05
C GLN A 96 0.47 -20.96 -0.36
N VAL A 97 0.68 -19.82 -1.03
CA VAL A 97 2.02 -19.30 -1.33
C VAL A 97 2.72 -18.82 -0.07
N LEU A 98 2.00 -18.15 0.84
CA LEU A 98 2.58 -17.57 2.05
C LEU A 98 2.75 -18.56 3.21
N GLY A 99 2.07 -19.73 3.16
CA GLY A 99 2.03 -20.67 4.28
C GLY A 99 1.33 -20.12 5.54
N ASP A 100 0.56 -19.04 5.40
CA ASP A 100 -0.19 -18.33 6.43
C ASP A 100 -1.27 -17.46 5.77
N LYS A 101 -2.16 -16.82 6.53
CA LYS A 101 -3.19 -15.93 5.96
C LYS A 101 -2.56 -14.77 5.18
N ALA A 102 -3.06 -14.52 3.98
CA ALA A 102 -2.60 -13.45 3.10
C ALA A 102 -3.27 -12.11 3.42
N ASP A 103 -3.09 -11.63 4.65
CA ASP A 103 -3.57 -10.33 5.08
C ASP A 103 -2.47 -9.27 5.12
N HIS A 104 -2.82 -8.06 5.55
CA HIS A 104 -1.96 -6.88 5.51
C HIS A 104 -0.63 -7.01 6.28
N PHE A 105 -0.56 -7.86 7.33
CA PHE A 105 0.56 -7.84 8.27
C PHE A 105 1.32 -9.16 8.39
N ARG A 106 0.66 -10.31 8.19
CA ARG A 106 1.28 -11.61 8.45
C ARG A 106 2.44 -11.91 7.51
N TRP A 107 2.35 -11.50 6.25
CA TRP A 107 3.43 -11.67 5.27
C TRP A 107 4.74 -11.01 5.74
N ALA A 108 4.68 -9.88 6.43
CA ALA A 108 5.88 -9.17 6.89
C ALA A 108 6.60 -9.90 8.04
N ARG A 109 5.91 -10.78 8.76
CA ARG A 109 6.49 -11.61 9.83
C ARG A 109 7.15 -12.89 9.29
N LYS A 110 6.74 -13.32 8.09
CA LYS A 110 7.26 -14.48 7.35
C LYS A 110 7.49 -14.05 5.89
N PRO A 111 8.53 -13.25 5.62
CA PRO A 111 8.69 -12.55 4.36
C PRO A 111 9.21 -13.44 3.23
N GLU A 112 9.60 -14.67 3.49
CA GLU A 112 10.37 -15.53 2.58
C GLU A 112 9.70 -15.71 1.22
N ALA A 113 8.39 -15.96 1.20
CA ALA A 113 7.64 -16.11 -0.05
C ALA A 113 7.56 -14.79 -0.84
N VAL A 114 7.44 -13.65 -0.14
CA VAL A 114 7.37 -12.32 -0.76
C VAL A 114 8.73 -11.93 -1.32
N THR A 115 9.81 -12.10 -0.54
CA THR A 115 11.17 -11.77 -0.99
C THR A 115 11.62 -12.67 -2.13
N GLN A 116 11.28 -13.96 -2.11
CA GLN A 116 11.54 -14.85 -3.23
C GLN A 116 10.79 -14.41 -4.50
N THR A 117 9.54 -13.98 -4.36
CA THR A 117 8.76 -13.45 -5.50
C THR A 117 9.42 -12.22 -6.11
N ILE A 118 9.93 -11.31 -5.27
CA ILE A 118 10.65 -10.09 -5.69
C ILE A 118 11.98 -10.47 -6.34
N ALA A 119 12.77 -11.35 -5.73
CA ALA A 119 14.07 -11.77 -6.27
C ALA A 119 13.90 -12.42 -7.65
N THR A 120 12.97 -13.37 -7.79
CA THR A 120 12.67 -14.00 -9.08
C THR A 120 12.15 -12.98 -10.10
N TRP A 121 11.41 -11.96 -9.69
CA TRP A 121 11.02 -10.90 -10.62
C TRP A 121 12.24 -10.10 -11.11
N LEU A 122 13.12 -9.68 -10.20
CA LEU A 122 14.35 -8.96 -10.52
C LEU A 122 15.28 -9.76 -11.44
N ASP A 123 15.38 -11.08 -11.25
CA ASP A 123 16.18 -11.97 -12.10
C ASP A 123 15.63 -12.09 -13.54
N ASN A 124 14.35 -11.71 -13.75
CA ASN A 124 13.67 -11.77 -15.05
C ASN A 124 13.44 -10.39 -15.69
N LEU A 125 13.98 -9.31 -15.10
CA LEU A 125 13.99 -7.97 -15.70
C LEU A 125 15.12 -7.83 -16.74
#